data_AF-A0A7Y1TLU6-F1
#
_entry.id   AF-A0A7Y1TLU6-F1
#
_cell.length_a   1.000
_cell.length_b   1.000
_cell.length_c   1.000
_cell.angle_alpha   90.00
_cell.angle_beta   90.00
_cell.angle_gamma   90.00
#
_symmetry.space_group_name_H-M   'P 1'
#
loop_
_entity.id
_entity.type
_entity.pdbx_description
1 polymer ?
#
loop_
_entity_poly.entity_id
_entity_poly.type
_entity_poly.pdbx_seq_one_letter_code
_entity_poly.pdbx_strand_id
1 'polypeptide(L)' 'MALSLQELDRVIEMAWEDRTPLEAIAHQFQLSEKDVIKLMRAHLIEQSFKRWRKRVIRGKRQKHL' A
#
# COMPACT_ATOMS: atom_id res chain seq x y z
N MET A 1 17.55 -6.31 -2.55
CA MET A 1 16.78 -7.35 -1.84
C MET A 1 15.53 -7.64 -2.65
N ALA A 2 15.27 -8.90 -2.98
CA ALA A 2 14.05 -9.29 -3.69
C ALA A 2 12.99 -9.66 -2.66
N LEU A 3 11.80 -9.09 -2.77
CA LEU A 3 10.63 -9.53 -2.00
C LEU A 3 10.28 -10.95 -2.47
N SER A 4 10.08 -11.86 -1.52
CA SER A 4 9.47 -13.15 -1.81
C SER A 4 8.02 -12.97 -2.26
N LEU A 5 7.48 -13.95 -3.00
CA LEU A 5 6.07 -13.96 -3.40
C LEU A 5 5.13 -13.81 -2.19
N GLN A 6 5.48 -14.39 -1.04
CA GLN A 6 4.71 -14.29 0.18
C GLN A 6 4.70 -12.88 0.77
N GLU A 7 5.85 -12.20 0.76
CA GLU A 7 5.92 -10.80 1.21
C GLU A 7 5.16 -9.89 0.25
N LEU A 8 5.20 -10.17 -1.04
CA LEU A 8 4.46 -9.43 -2.06
C LEU A 8 2.95 -9.55 -1.85
N ASP A 9 2.43 -10.77 -1.69
CA ASP A 9 1.01 -11.00 -1.39
C ASP A 9 0.61 -10.33 -0.07
N ARG A 10 1.46 -10.42 0.97
CA ARG A 10 1.23 -9.77 2.26
C ARG A 10 1.16 -8.26 2.14
N VAL A 11 2.06 -7.63 1.36
CA VAL A 11 2.04 -6.18 1.09
C VAL A 11 0.76 -5.80 0.35
N ILE A 12 0.31 -6.60 -0.63
CA ILE A 12 -0.92 -6.32 -1.39
C ILE A 12 -2.15 -6.46 -0.50
N GLU A 13 -2.26 -7.51 0.32
CA GLU A 13 -3.34 -7.69 1.30
C GLU A 13 -3.38 -6.51 2.28
N MET A 14 -2.24 -6.20 2.91
CA MET A 14 -2.14 -5.10 3.86
C MET A 14 -2.44 -3.76 3.21
N ALA A 15 -1.99 -3.52 1.99
CA ALA A 15 -2.28 -2.28 1.29
C ALA A 15 -3.76 -2.20 0.86
N TRP A 16 -4.44 -3.32 0.64
CA TRP A 16 -5.87 -3.35 0.31
C TRP A 16 -6.76 -3.07 1.53
N GLU A 17 -6.29 -3.42 2.73
CA GLU A 17 -6.96 -3.09 3.99
C GLU A 17 -6.97 -1.59 4.28
N ASP A 18 -8.16 -0.99 4.31
CA ASP A 18 -8.35 0.44 4.57
C ASP A 18 -7.86 0.90 5.95
N ARG A 19 -7.56 -0.03 6.86
CA ARG A 19 -7.09 0.25 8.22
C ARG A 19 -5.56 0.20 8.37
N THR A 20 -4.82 -0.24 7.35
CA THR A 20 -3.38 -0.36 7.45
C THR A 20 -2.70 0.86 6.83
N PRO A 21 -2.04 1.72 7.63
CA PRO A 21 -1.33 2.86 7.07
C PRO A 21 -0.13 2.38 6.25
N LEU A 22 0.16 3.06 5.14
CA LEU A 22 1.34 2.75 4.33
C LEU A 22 2.66 2.85 5.14
N GLU A 23 2.68 3.65 6.21
CA GLU A 23 3.81 3.70 7.14
C GLU A 23 4.05 2.38 7.87
N ALA A 24 3.01 1.62 8.22
CA ALA A 24 3.17 0.31 8.85
C ALA A 24 3.80 -0.68 7.87
N ILE A 25 3.34 -0.67 6.62
CA ILE A 25 3.93 -1.47 5.53
C ILE A 25 5.38 -1.03 5.29
N ALA A 26 5.64 0.28 5.30
CA ALA A 26 6.97 0.82 5.14
C ALA A 26 7.94 0.39 6.24
N HIS A 27 7.47 0.39 7.50
CA HIS A 27 8.27 -0.05 8.63
C HIS A 27 8.52 -1.57 8.62
N GLN A 28 7.50 -2.34 8.27
CA GLN A 28 7.52 -3.81 8.34
C GLN A 28 8.32 -4.44 7.19
N PHE A 29 8.23 -3.89 5.98
CA PHE A 29 8.91 -4.40 4.79
C PHE A 29 10.10 -3.53 4.33
N GLN A 30 10.45 -2.49 5.10
CA GLN A 30 11.45 -1.48 4.73
C GLN A 30 11.25 -0.90 3.31
N LEU A 31 9.99 -0.79 2.89
CA LEU A 31 9.60 -0.21 1.59
C LEU A 31 9.22 1.26 1.76
N SER A 32 9.57 2.12 0.82
CA SER A 32 9.04 3.49 0.88
C SER A 32 7.55 3.51 0.46
N GLU A 33 6.78 4.52 0.90
CA GLU A 33 5.42 4.76 0.39
C GLU A 33 5.39 4.71 -1.16
N LYS A 34 6.42 5.27 -1.80
CA LYS A 34 6.54 5.31 -3.26
C LYS A 34 6.70 3.91 -3.86
N ASP A 35 7.44 3.03 -3.20
CA ASP A 35 7.65 1.67 -3.68
C ASP A 35 6.38 0.84 -3.56
N VAL A 36 5.65 0.96 -2.44
CA VAL A 36 4.33 0.33 -2.28
C VAL A 36 3.34 0.84 -3.33
N ILE A 37 3.34 2.14 -3.64
CA ILE A 37 2.48 2.70 -4.69
C ILE A 37 2.84 2.15 -6.07
N LYS A 38 4.13 2.04 -6.40
CA LYS A 38 4.60 1.47 -7.67
C LYS A 38 4.20 0.00 -7.79
N LEU A 39 4.37 -0.75 -6.71
CA LEU A 39 4.00 -2.15 -6.61
C LEU A 39 2.49 -2.33 -6.81
N MET A 40 1.67 -1.58 -6.07
CA MET A 40 0.22 -1.58 -6.23
C MET A 40 -0.22 -1.18 -7.65
N ARG A 41 0.49 -0.25 -8.29
CA ARG A 41 0.21 0.13 -9.69
C ARG A 41 0.55 -0.97 -10.69
N ALA A 42 1.57 -1.78 -10.41
CA ALA A 42 1.95 -2.91 -11.24
C ALA A 42 1.01 -4.12 -11.05
N HIS A 43 0.46 -4.29 -9.84
CA HIS A 43 -0.38 -5.45 -9.49
C HIS A 43 -1.88 -5.22 -9.65
N LEU A 44 -2.36 -3.98 -9.64
CA LEU A 44 -3.78 -3.66 -9.80
C LEU A 44 -4.08 -3.12 -11.19
N ILE A 45 -5.26 -3.49 -11.69
CA ILE A 45 -5.86 -2.80 -12.83
C ILE A 45 -6.12 -1.33 -12.51
N GLU A 46 -6.09 -0.48 -13.53
CA GLU A 46 -6.14 0.97 -13.37
C GLU A 46 -7.36 1.46 -12.54
N GLN A 47 -8.54 0.87 -12.76
CA GLN A 47 -9.75 1.24 -12.03
C GLN A 47 -9.65 0.92 -10.53
N SER A 48 -9.11 -0.24 -10.18
CA SER A 48 -8.88 -0.67 -8.80
C SER A 48 -7.82 0.20 -8.13
N PHE A 49 -6.74 0.51 -8.84
CA PHE A 49 -5.69 1.42 -8.35
C PHE A 49 -6.25 2.82 -8.04
N LYS A 50 -7.07 3.40 -8.93
CA LYS A 50 -7.72 4.70 -8.70
C LYS A 50 -8.59 4.70 -7.44
N ARG A 51 -9.37 3.62 -7.21
CA ARG A 51 -10.20 3.46 -6.00
C ARG A 51 -9.36 3.35 -4.74
N TRP A 52 -8.38 2.46 -4.75
CA TRP A 52 -7.43 2.30 -3.64
C TRP A 52 -6.71 3.61 -3.30
N ARG A 53 -6.23 4.34 -4.32
CA ARG A 53 -5.52 5.61 -4.13
C ARG A 53 -6.37 6.66 -3.44
N LYS A 54 -7.67 6.75 -3.76
CA LYS A 54 -8.62 7.63 -3.06
C LYS A 54 -8.75 7.26 -1.57
N ARG A 55 -8.78 5.96 -1.24
CA ARG A 55 -8.89 5.48 0.15
C ARG A 55 -7.63 5.80 0.95
N VAL A 56 -6.45 5.54 0.41
CA VAL A 56 -5.16 5.90 1.02
C VAL A 56 -5.05 7.40 1.31
N ILE A 57 -5.42 8.26 0.36
CA ILE A 57 -5.38 9.72 0.54
C ILE A 57 -6.38 10.18 1.62
N ARG A 58 -7.55 9.55 1.69
CA ARG A 58 -8.55 9.82 2.73
C ARG A 58 -8.06 9.39 4.11
N GLY A 59 -7.45 8.22 4.24
CA GLY A 59 -6.87 7.73 5.50
C GLY A 59 -5.71 8.58 6.00
N LYS A 60 -4.87 9.13 5.10
CA LYS A 60 -3.76 10.04 5.47
C LYS A 60 -4.25 11.34 6.12
N ARG A 61 -5.44 11.83 5.76
CA ARG A 61 -6.01 13.07 6.33
C ARG A 61 -6.51 12.92 7.76
N GLN A 62 -6.81 11.70 8.23
CA GLN A 62 -7.33 11.49 9.59
C GLN A 62 -6.25 11.42 10.68
N LYS A 63 -4.95 11.50 10.32
CA LYS A 63 -3.84 11.40 11.29
C LYS A 63 -3.50 12.71 12.00
N HIS A 64 -4.07 13.85 11.61
CA HIS A 64 -3.89 15.12 12.31
C HIS A 64 -5.23 15.54 12.94
N LEU A 65 -5.54 14.95 14.09
CA LEU A 65 -6.44 15.54 15.08
C LEU A 65 -5.80 15.40 16.46
#